data_AF-A0A9Q9CR95-F1
#
_entry.id   AF-A0A9Q9CR95-F1
#
_cell.length_a   1.000
_cell.length_b   1.000
_cell.length_c   1.000
_cell.angle_alpha   90.00
_cell.angle_beta   90.00
_cell.angle_gamma   90.00
#
_symmetry.space_group_name_H-M   'P 1'
#
loop_
_entity.id
_entity.type
_entity.pdbx_description
1 polymer ?
#
loop_
_entity_poly.entity_id
_entity_poly.type
_entity_poly.pdbx_seq_one_letter_code
_entity_poly.pdbx_strand_id
1 'polypeptide(L)'
;MKRVWIILVVGWICFIFYQGMQVGEVSMDKSNRVVTQMMRMMDWWEEAFQKKEEPIMENVIERSEATSSSQLPIHSKVQLQKNLSYFVRKAAHFTEYFMLAVLLFLMFRTFNVSLWNQGIYSLFLVLLCAVLDEYFQSFVFRTSSVSDVMLDFCSGLFGVAVLLGVTRYNQRKSTI
;
A
#
# COMPACT_ATOMS: atom_id res chain seq x y z
N MET A 1 -23.26 16.86 -10.63
CA MET A 1 -22.19 15.83 -10.71
C MET A 1 -20.79 16.38 -10.36
N LYS A 2 -20.31 17.49 -10.95
CA LYS A 2 -18.95 18.03 -10.68
C LYS A 2 -18.66 18.32 -9.19
N ARG A 3 -19.65 18.86 -8.46
CA ARG A 3 -19.54 19.14 -7.01
C ARG A 3 -19.30 17.87 -6.18
N VAL A 4 -19.84 16.73 -6.60
CA VAL A 4 -19.67 15.44 -5.90
C VAL A 4 -18.21 14.99 -5.99
N TRP A 5 -17.59 15.10 -7.16
CA TRP A 5 -16.18 14.76 -7.35
C TRP A 5 -15.25 15.62 -6.51
N ILE A 6 -15.52 16.93 -6.41
CA ILE A 6 -14.75 17.82 -5.53
C ILE A 6 -14.86 17.38 -4.07
N ILE A 7 -16.08 17.11 -3.59
CA ILE A 7 -16.29 16.67 -2.20
C ILE A 7 -15.57 15.34 -1.94
N LEU A 8 -15.62 14.39 -2.88
CA LEU A 8 -14.92 13.11 -2.76
C LEU A 8 -13.39 13.29 -2.71
N VAL A 9 -12.82 14.12 -3.57
CA VAL A 9 -11.38 14.40 -3.58
C VAL A 9 -10.95 15.08 -2.29
N VAL A 10 -11.67 16.12 -1.85
CA VAL A 10 -11.36 16.80 -0.58
C VAL A 10 -11.49 15.83 0.59
N GLY A 11 -12.53 15.02 0.63
CA GLY A 11 -12.71 13.98 1.66
C GLY A 11 -11.56 12.97 1.67
N TRP A 12 -11.10 12.53 0.50
CA TRP A 12 -9.97 11.59 0.38
C TRP A 12 -8.65 12.22 0.83
N ILE A 13 -8.41 13.49 0.48
CA ILE A 13 -7.24 14.24 0.95
C ILE A 13 -7.27 14.37 2.47
N CYS A 14 -8.42 14.76 3.06
CA CYS A 14 -8.58 14.81 4.51
C CYS A 14 -8.33 13.44 5.18
N PHE A 15 -8.76 12.35 4.55
CA PHE A 15 -8.49 11.00 5.03
C PHE A 15 -6.99 10.66 5.03
N ILE A 16 -6.27 11.00 3.96
CA ILE A 16 -4.81 10.81 3.88
C ILE A 16 -4.11 11.57 5.00
N PHE A 17 -4.40 12.86 5.17
CA PHE A 17 -3.78 13.66 6.24
C PHE A 17 -4.16 13.13 7.64
N TYR A 18 -5.39 12.68 7.85
CA TYR A 18 -5.80 12.07 9.11
C TYR A 18 -4.98 10.80 9.43
N GLN A 19 -4.61 10.03 8.40
CA GLN A 19 -3.77 8.85 8.54
C GLN A 19 -2.29 9.24 8.74
N GLY A 20 -1.80 10.25 8.02
CA GLY A 20 -0.45 10.81 8.15
C GLY A 20 -0.17 11.44 9.51
N MET A 21 -1.17 12.07 10.13
CA MET A 21 -1.06 12.68 11.46
C MET A 21 -0.96 11.68 12.63
N GLN A 22 -1.15 10.38 12.41
CA GLN A 22 -1.09 9.39 13.49
C GLN A 22 0.36 9.10 13.92
N VAL A 23 0.61 9.07 15.23
CA VAL A 23 1.95 8.91 15.86
C VAL A 23 2.64 7.58 15.52
N GLY A 24 3.99 7.58 15.48
CA GLY A 24 4.91 6.46 15.10
C GLY A 24 4.43 5.09 15.48
N GLU A 25 4.22 4.98 16.77
CA GLU A 25 3.96 3.75 17.48
C GLU A 25 2.59 3.19 17.12
N VAL A 26 1.56 4.02 16.92
CA VAL A 26 0.22 3.57 16.55
C VAL A 26 0.18 3.02 15.11
N SER A 27 0.97 3.58 14.19
CA SER A 27 1.12 3.07 12.82
C SER A 27 1.90 1.75 12.79
N MET A 28 2.97 1.65 13.59
CA MET A 28 3.72 0.40 13.76
C MET A 28 2.84 -0.69 14.37
N ASP A 29 2.01 -0.35 15.35
CA ASP A 29 1.11 -1.32 16.00
C ASP A 29 0.01 -1.82 15.05
N LYS A 30 -0.55 -0.93 14.21
CA LYS A 30 -1.49 -1.32 13.13
C LYS A 30 -0.84 -2.29 12.14
N SER A 31 0.36 -1.94 11.67
CA SER A 31 1.10 -2.78 10.70
C SER A 31 1.49 -4.11 11.31
N ASN A 32 1.97 -4.11 12.57
CA ASN A 32 2.30 -5.32 13.31
C ASN A 32 1.08 -6.23 13.50
N ARG A 33 -0.11 -5.68 13.79
CA ARG A 33 -1.34 -6.47 13.91
C ARG A 33 -1.69 -7.18 12.60
N VAL A 34 -1.62 -6.47 11.47
CA VAL A 34 -1.86 -7.06 10.14
C VAL A 34 -0.85 -8.16 9.84
N VAL A 35 0.43 -7.90 10.09
CA VAL A 35 1.50 -8.88 9.85
C VAL A 35 1.37 -10.09 10.78
N THR A 36 1.04 -9.89 12.05
CA THR A 36 0.79 -11.00 12.99
C THR A 36 -0.43 -11.83 12.57
N GLN A 37 -1.48 -11.20 12.02
CA GLN A 37 -2.60 -11.93 11.43
C GLN A 37 -2.16 -12.76 10.22
N MET A 38 -1.36 -12.19 9.31
CA MET A 38 -0.81 -12.91 8.16
C MET A 38 0.08 -14.08 8.59
N MET A 39 0.96 -13.88 9.58
CA MET A 39 1.81 -14.95 10.13
C MET A 39 0.96 -16.07 10.73
N ARG A 40 -0.06 -15.73 11.51
CA ARG A 40 -1.00 -16.73 12.06
C ARG A 40 -1.74 -17.50 10.95
N MET A 41 -2.11 -16.83 9.86
CA MET A 41 -2.72 -17.49 8.71
C MET A 41 -1.72 -18.43 8.03
N MET A 42 -0.45 -18.04 7.91
CA MET A 42 0.61 -18.86 7.32
C MET A 42 0.92 -20.09 8.19
N ASP A 43 1.03 -19.91 9.50
CA ASP A 43 1.21 -21.00 10.46
C ASP A 43 0.00 -21.96 10.42
N TRP A 44 -1.23 -21.43 10.44
CA TRP A 44 -2.44 -22.24 10.28
C TRP A 44 -2.48 -22.97 8.93
N TRP A 45 -1.99 -22.34 7.88
CA TRP A 45 -1.97 -22.91 6.53
C TRP A 45 -0.94 -24.03 6.43
N GLU A 46 0.21 -23.88 7.06
CA GLU A 46 1.25 -24.91 7.19
C GLU A 46 0.74 -26.13 7.99
N GLU A 47 0.07 -25.89 9.11
CA GLU A 47 -0.60 -26.93 9.90
C GLU A 47 -1.71 -27.64 9.09
N ALA A 48 -2.52 -26.88 8.34
CA ALA A 48 -3.59 -27.43 7.52
C ALA A 48 -3.07 -28.28 6.34
N PHE A 49 -1.89 -27.97 5.81
CA PHE A 49 -1.21 -28.78 4.79
C PHE A 49 -0.56 -30.03 5.39
N GLN A 50 0.13 -29.94 6.53
CA GLN A 50 0.70 -31.12 7.21
C GLN A 50 -0.37 -32.12 7.65
N LYS A 51 -1.55 -31.65 8.06
CA LYS A 51 -2.65 -32.50 8.50
C LYS A 51 -3.24 -33.38 7.38
N LYS A 52 -2.89 -33.12 6.12
CA LYS A 52 -3.45 -33.84 4.96
C LYS A 52 -2.63 -35.07 4.54
N GLU A 53 -1.48 -35.34 5.18
CA GLU A 53 -0.50 -36.36 4.74
C GLU A 53 -0.37 -37.62 5.64
N GLU A 54 -1.25 -37.91 6.59
CA GLU A 54 -1.15 -39.21 7.30
C GLU A 54 -1.72 -40.38 6.47
N PRO A 55 -0.92 -41.43 6.25
CA PRO A 55 -1.22 -42.68 6.95
C PRO A 55 0.00 -43.33 7.65
N ILE A 56 -0.18 -43.56 8.96
CA ILE A 56 0.18 -44.76 9.75
C ILE A 56 1.59 -45.37 9.51
N MET A 57 2.47 -45.08 10.49
CA MET A 57 3.53 -45.95 11.05
C MET A 57 4.82 -46.18 10.24
N GLU A 58 5.77 -45.25 10.34
CA GLU A 58 7.20 -45.52 10.47
C GLU A 58 7.87 -44.20 10.92
N ASN A 59 8.95 -44.26 11.70
CA ASN A 59 9.86 -43.14 12.02
C ASN A 59 9.44 -42.18 13.14
N VAL A 60 9.09 -42.74 14.30
CA VAL A 60 9.26 -42.06 15.61
C VAL A 60 10.74 -41.67 15.88
N ILE A 61 11.69 -42.22 15.10
CA ILE A 61 13.14 -42.01 15.27
C ILE A 61 13.70 -40.81 14.48
N GLU A 62 13.03 -40.31 13.42
CA GLU A 62 13.47 -39.07 12.73
C GLU A 62 12.97 -37.78 13.41
N ARG A 63 12.06 -37.91 14.39
CA ARG A 63 11.36 -36.77 14.99
C ARG A 63 12.24 -35.87 15.86
N SER A 64 13.45 -36.32 16.22
CA SER A 64 14.43 -35.52 16.97
C SER A 64 15.30 -34.61 16.10
N GLU A 65 15.45 -34.87 14.80
CA GLU A 65 16.30 -34.05 13.92
C GLU A 65 15.48 -33.14 12.99
N ALA A 66 14.29 -33.56 12.57
CA ALA A 66 13.41 -32.74 11.72
C ALA A 66 12.70 -31.58 12.46
N THR A 67 12.77 -31.54 13.79
CA THR A 67 12.19 -30.44 14.60
C THR A 67 13.11 -29.20 14.65
N SER A 68 14.35 -29.29 14.15
CA SER A 68 15.31 -28.17 14.13
C SER A 68 15.24 -27.31 12.87
N SER A 69 14.51 -27.71 11.82
CA SER A 69 14.56 -27.05 10.50
C SER A 69 13.44 -26.04 10.21
N SER A 70 12.38 -25.95 11.03
CA SER A 70 11.25 -25.01 10.79
C SER A 70 11.13 -23.86 11.80
N GLN A 71 11.96 -23.82 12.84
CA GLN A 71 12.03 -22.66 13.73
C GLN A 71 13.06 -21.67 13.20
N LEU A 72 12.65 -20.79 12.29
CA LEU A 72 13.40 -19.55 12.02
C LEU A 72 13.84 -18.97 13.39
N PRO A 73 15.15 -18.75 13.65
CA PRO A 73 15.62 -18.31 14.96
C PRO A 73 14.83 -17.10 15.41
N ILE A 74 14.43 -17.02 16.69
CA ILE A 74 13.52 -15.98 17.21
C ILE A 74 13.93 -14.57 16.74
N HIS A 75 15.22 -14.30 16.69
CA HIS A 75 15.79 -13.05 16.16
C HIS A 75 15.43 -12.78 14.68
N SER A 76 15.44 -13.81 13.83
CA SER A 76 15.04 -13.72 12.42
C SER A 76 13.53 -13.53 12.25
N LYS A 77 12.68 -14.18 13.08
CA LYS A 77 11.22 -13.97 13.04
C LYS A 77 10.84 -12.53 13.41
N VAL A 78 11.48 -11.97 14.45
CA VAL A 78 11.27 -10.57 14.86
C VAL A 78 11.74 -9.60 13.76
N GLN A 79 12.88 -9.86 13.13
CA GLN A 79 13.37 -9.02 12.04
C GLN A 79 12.46 -9.09 10.81
N LEU A 80 11.98 -10.29 10.46
CA LEU A 80 11.02 -10.51 9.39
C LEU A 80 9.72 -9.76 9.67
N GLN A 81 9.20 -9.82 10.89
CA GLN A 81 8.00 -9.09 11.28
C GLN A 81 8.16 -7.59 11.09
N LYS A 82 9.28 -7.01 11.55
CA LYS A 82 9.56 -5.57 11.36
C LYS A 82 9.65 -5.19 9.89
N ASN A 83 10.33 -5.98 9.07
CA ASN A 83 10.47 -5.74 7.64
C ASN A 83 9.12 -5.82 6.91
N LEU A 84 8.31 -6.83 7.24
CA LEU A 84 6.96 -6.97 6.67
C LEU A 84 6.06 -5.81 7.11
N SER A 85 6.09 -5.40 8.38
CA SER A 85 5.29 -4.28 8.86
C SER A 85 5.67 -2.98 8.14
N TYR A 86 6.97 -2.76 7.94
CA TYR A 86 7.47 -1.65 7.15
C TYR A 86 6.99 -1.71 5.69
N PHE A 87 7.04 -2.88 5.06
CA PHE A 87 6.59 -3.07 3.69
C PHE A 87 5.08 -2.86 3.53
N VAL A 88 4.27 -3.44 4.41
CA VAL A 88 2.81 -3.27 4.43
C VAL A 88 2.44 -1.80 4.56
N ARG A 89 3.13 -1.06 5.43
CA ARG A 89 2.93 0.39 5.57
C ARG A 89 3.25 1.15 4.28
N LYS A 90 4.37 0.83 3.62
CA LYS A 90 4.75 1.45 2.34
C LYS A 90 3.77 1.13 1.22
N ALA A 91 3.27 -0.11 1.17
CA ALA A 91 2.26 -0.51 0.21
C ALA A 91 0.91 0.22 0.45
N ALA A 92 0.54 0.46 1.70
CA ALA A 92 -0.65 1.23 2.06
C ALA A 92 -0.55 2.68 1.56
N HIS A 93 0.53 3.39 1.88
CA HIS A 93 0.77 4.75 1.38
C HIS A 93 0.76 4.80 -0.16
N PHE A 94 1.48 3.87 -0.81
CA PHE A 94 1.47 3.77 -2.26
C PHE A 94 0.04 3.62 -2.83
N THR A 95 -0.81 2.83 -2.17
CA THR A 95 -2.21 2.63 -2.60
C THR A 95 -3.07 3.88 -2.38
N GLU A 96 -2.88 4.59 -1.28
CA GLU A 96 -3.60 5.84 -0.95
C GLU A 96 -3.35 6.93 -2.00
N TYR A 97 -2.08 7.14 -2.36
CA TYR A 97 -1.69 8.14 -3.37
C TYR A 97 -2.01 7.68 -4.81
N PHE A 98 -1.97 6.37 -5.09
CA PHE A 98 -2.48 5.81 -6.35
C PHE A 98 -3.98 6.09 -6.51
N MET A 99 -4.79 5.84 -5.47
CA MET A 99 -6.22 6.15 -5.48
C MET A 99 -6.48 7.65 -5.62
N LEU A 100 -5.69 8.50 -4.94
CA LEU A 100 -5.78 9.95 -5.08
C LEU A 100 -5.53 10.39 -6.53
N ALA A 101 -4.50 9.86 -7.18
CA ALA A 101 -4.17 10.15 -8.57
C ALA A 101 -5.30 9.76 -9.53
N VAL A 102 -5.89 8.59 -9.31
CA VAL A 102 -7.06 8.13 -10.07
C VAL A 102 -8.23 9.09 -9.87
N LEU A 103 -8.56 9.44 -8.63
CA LEU A 103 -9.69 10.31 -8.31
C LEU A 103 -9.53 11.72 -8.90
N LEU A 104 -8.33 12.28 -8.84
CA LEU A 104 -7.99 13.57 -9.46
C LEU A 104 -8.13 13.52 -10.98
N PHE A 105 -7.63 12.47 -11.63
CA PHE A 105 -7.73 12.31 -13.07
C PHE A 105 -9.20 12.23 -13.53
N LEU A 106 -10.02 11.41 -12.84
CA LEU A 106 -11.45 11.33 -13.10
C LEU A 106 -12.15 12.66 -12.85
N MET A 107 -11.79 13.38 -11.77
CA MET A 107 -12.33 14.70 -11.48
C MET A 107 -12.05 15.65 -12.64
N PHE A 108 -10.79 15.82 -13.07
CA PHE A 108 -10.43 16.72 -14.18
C PHE A 108 -11.10 16.35 -15.50
N ARG A 109 -11.35 15.06 -15.74
CA ARG A 109 -12.13 14.61 -16.90
C ARG A 109 -13.56 15.16 -16.89
N THR A 110 -14.20 15.29 -15.72
CA THR A 110 -15.54 15.93 -15.63
C THR A 110 -15.52 17.45 -15.86
N PHE A 111 -14.35 18.09 -15.75
CA PHE A 111 -14.15 19.51 -16.04
C PHE A 111 -13.79 19.78 -17.51
N ASN A 112 -13.83 18.78 -18.39
CA ASN A 112 -13.45 18.89 -19.80
C ASN A 112 -12.01 19.40 -20.02
N VAL A 113 -11.10 19.12 -19.08
CA VAL A 113 -9.67 19.41 -19.22
C VAL A 113 -9.08 18.51 -20.32
N SER A 114 -8.08 18.98 -21.07
CA SER A 114 -7.40 18.15 -22.09
C SER A 114 -6.70 16.94 -21.45
N LEU A 115 -6.59 15.82 -22.16
CA LEU A 115 -6.05 14.57 -21.62
C LEU A 115 -4.62 14.73 -21.04
N TRP A 116 -3.79 15.54 -21.70
CA TRP A 116 -2.44 15.86 -21.23
C TRP A 116 -2.46 16.71 -19.94
N ASN A 117 -3.32 17.73 -19.89
CA ASN A 117 -3.43 18.59 -18.72
C ASN A 117 -4.06 17.85 -17.53
N GLN A 118 -4.97 16.89 -17.76
CA GLN A 118 -5.50 16.02 -16.71
C GLN A 118 -4.36 15.28 -15.98
N GLY A 119 -3.43 14.70 -16.74
CA GLY A 119 -2.28 14.02 -16.17
C GLY A 119 -1.37 14.97 -15.40
N ILE A 120 -0.99 16.11 -15.99
CA ILE A 120 -0.09 17.09 -15.36
C ILE A 120 -0.69 17.62 -14.06
N TYR A 121 -1.96 18.05 -14.05
CA TYR A 121 -2.59 18.60 -12.85
C TYR A 121 -2.78 17.55 -11.76
N SER A 122 -3.08 16.30 -12.13
CA SER A 122 -3.17 15.20 -11.17
C SER A 122 -1.82 14.92 -10.51
N LEU A 123 -0.74 14.84 -11.30
CA LEU A 123 0.62 14.62 -10.78
C LEU A 123 1.09 15.77 -9.89
N PHE A 124 0.81 17.01 -10.28
CA PHE A 124 1.14 18.18 -9.48
C PHE A 124 0.45 18.15 -8.12
N LEU A 125 -0.85 17.83 -8.07
CA LEU A 125 -1.60 17.75 -6.82
C LEU A 125 -1.18 16.56 -5.95
N VAL A 126 -0.88 15.41 -6.55
CA VAL A 126 -0.33 14.26 -5.80
C VAL A 126 1.01 14.63 -5.17
N LEU A 127 1.92 15.25 -5.93
CA LEU A 127 3.21 15.70 -5.40
C LEU A 127 3.02 16.71 -4.27
N LEU A 128 2.12 17.68 -4.44
CA LEU A 128 1.83 18.68 -3.41
C LEU A 128 1.29 18.01 -2.13
N CYS A 129 0.39 17.04 -2.25
CA CYS A 129 -0.13 16.30 -1.10
C CYS A 129 0.97 15.50 -0.40
N ALA A 130 1.83 14.79 -1.15
CA ALA A 130 2.94 14.02 -0.58
C ALA A 130 3.95 14.90 0.16
N VAL A 131 4.29 16.07 -0.40
CA VAL A 131 5.17 17.04 0.27
C VAL A 131 4.52 17.60 1.54
N LEU A 132 3.23 17.92 1.49
CA LEU A 132 2.51 18.43 2.65
C LEU A 132 2.39 17.37 3.75
N ASP A 133 2.15 16.11 3.41
CA ASP A 133 2.02 15.01 4.36
C ASP A 133 3.32 14.81 5.16
N GLU A 134 4.47 14.75 4.47
CA GLU A 134 5.79 14.68 5.10
C GLU A 134 6.14 15.95 5.88
N TYR A 135 5.73 17.12 5.39
CA TYR A 135 5.88 18.38 6.13
C TYR A 135 5.11 18.35 7.46
N PHE A 136 3.85 17.91 7.46
CA PHE A 136 3.07 17.77 8.70
C PHE A 136 3.61 16.66 9.61
N GLN A 137 4.08 15.54 9.04
CA GLN A 137 4.72 14.47 9.78
C GLN A 137 5.98 14.94 10.53
N SER A 138 6.74 15.87 9.93
CA SER A 138 7.92 16.49 10.57
C SER A 138 7.58 17.23 11.88
N PHE A 139 6.39 17.85 11.97
CA PHE A 139 5.94 18.50 13.22
C PHE A 139 5.59 17.53 14.34
N VAL A 140 5.34 16.26 14.03
CA VAL A 140 4.96 15.22 15.00
C VAL A 140 6.19 14.39 15.44
N PHE A 141 7.41 14.94 15.31
CA PHE A 141 8.68 14.31 15.71
C PHE A 141 8.94 12.92 15.11
N ARG A 142 8.49 12.70 13.87
CA ARG A 142 8.87 11.51 13.09
C ARG A 142 10.01 11.83 12.13
N THR A 143 10.80 10.81 11.80
CA THR A 143 11.78 10.89 10.72
C THR A 143 11.05 11.06 9.40
N SER A 144 11.00 12.29 8.89
CA SER A 144 10.55 12.58 7.53
C SER A 144 11.61 12.16 6.53
N SER A 145 11.23 11.48 5.46
CA SER A 145 12.18 11.01 4.44
C SER A 145 11.76 11.43 3.04
N VAL A 146 12.68 12.06 2.31
CA VAL A 146 12.47 12.42 0.90
C VAL A 146 12.20 11.18 0.04
N SER A 147 12.71 10.01 0.44
CA SER A 147 12.43 8.75 -0.23
C SER A 147 10.96 8.36 -0.16
N ASP A 148 10.23 8.76 0.88
CA ASP A 148 8.81 8.43 1.03
C ASP A 148 7.97 9.33 0.09
N VAL A 149 8.28 10.62 -0.02
CA VAL A 149 7.70 11.52 -1.04
C VAL A 149 7.89 10.99 -2.46
N MET A 150 9.09 10.46 -2.76
CA MET A 150 9.36 9.91 -4.08
C MET A 150 8.53 8.65 -4.37
N LEU A 151 8.36 7.77 -3.38
CA LEU A 151 7.52 6.58 -3.54
C LEU A 151 6.06 6.95 -3.77
N ASP A 152 5.54 7.93 -3.03
CA ASP A 152 4.18 8.43 -3.19
C ASP A 152 3.97 9.09 -4.56
N PHE A 153 4.96 9.86 -5.03
CA PHE A 153 4.94 10.41 -6.39
C PHE A 153 4.98 9.32 -7.47
N CYS A 154 5.78 8.26 -7.29
CA CYS A 154 5.81 7.12 -8.21
C CYS A 154 4.45 6.42 -8.30
N SER A 155 3.71 6.34 -7.19
CA SER A 155 2.35 5.80 -7.20
C SER A 155 1.38 6.63 -8.04
N GLY A 156 1.50 7.97 -7.95
CA GLY A 156 0.71 8.88 -8.75
C GLY A 156 1.04 8.80 -10.23
N LEU A 157 2.33 8.69 -10.56
CA LEU A 157 2.80 8.47 -11.92
C LEU A 157 2.23 7.18 -12.50
N PHE A 158 2.26 6.09 -11.72
CA PHE A 158 1.69 4.82 -12.12
C PHE A 158 0.17 4.90 -12.35
N GLY A 159 -0.58 5.53 -11.43
CA GLY A 159 -2.03 5.73 -11.57
C GLY A 159 -2.42 6.52 -12.81
N VAL A 160 -1.74 7.64 -13.06
CA VAL A 160 -1.97 8.46 -14.26
C VAL A 160 -1.59 7.70 -15.53
N ALA A 161 -0.46 6.97 -15.54
CA ALA A 161 -0.03 6.20 -16.70
C ALA A 161 -1.05 5.12 -17.09
N VAL A 162 -1.58 4.38 -16.11
CA VAL A 162 -2.62 3.35 -16.33
C VAL A 162 -3.87 3.98 -16.94
N LEU A 163 -4.36 5.09 -16.38
CA LEU A 163 -5.56 5.76 -16.90
C LEU A 163 -5.36 6.39 -18.28
N LEU A 164 -4.19 6.95 -18.57
CA LEU A 164 -3.84 7.43 -19.90
C LEU A 164 -3.79 6.28 -20.92
N GLY A 165 -3.26 5.12 -20.53
CA GLY A 165 -3.27 3.92 -21.36
C GLY A 165 -4.68 3.44 -21.68
N VAL A 166 -5.54 3.30 -20.65
CA VAL A 166 -6.93 2.87 -20.79
C VAL A 166 -7.74 3.85 -21.65
N THR A 167 -7.60 5.15 -21.41
CA THR A 167 -8.33 6.17 -22.18
C THR A 167 -7.92 6.19 -23.65
N ARG A 168 -6.61 6.07 -23.95
CA ARG A 168 -6.11 5.97 -25.32
C ARG A 168 -6.55 4.68 -26.03
N TYR A 169 -6.54 3.55 -25.32
CA TYR A 169 -7.04 2.29 -25.87
C TYR A 169 -8.52 2.39 -26.25
N ASN A 170 -9.35 2.95 -25.38
CA ASN A 170 -10.78 3.14 -25.64
C ASN A 170 -11.07 4.13 -26.77
N GLN A 171 -10.26 5.18 -26.92
CA GLN A 171 -10.38 6.12 -28.05
C GLN A 171 -10.10 5.43 -29.39
N ARG A 172 -9.06 4.58 -29.47
CA ARG A 172 -8.75 3.82 -30.69
C ARG A 172 -9.87 2.88 -31.09
N LYS A 173 -10.51 2.21 -30.13
CA LYS A 173 -11.64 1.31 -30.40
C LYS A 173 -12.90 2.03 -30.90
N SER A 174 -13.10 3.31 -30.57
CA SER A 174 -14.28 4.07 -31.00
C SER A 174 -14.14 4.69 -32.39
N THR A 175 -12.95 4.66 -32.99
CA THR A 175 -12.67 5.21 -34.33
C THR A 175 -12.58 4.13 -35.41
N ILE A 176 -12.55 2.86 -35.01
CA ILE A 176 -12.62 1.67 -35.87
C ILE A 176 -14.07 1.18 -35.90
#